data_AF-H8IJ53-F1
#
_entry.id   AF-H8IJ53-F1
#
_cell.length_a   1.000
_cell.length_b   1.000
_cell.length_c   1.000
_cell.angle_alpha   90.00
_cell.angle_beta   90.00
_cell.angle_gamma   90.00
#
_symmetry.space_group_name_H-M   'P 1'
#
loop_
_entity.id
_entity.type
_entity.pdbx_description
1 polymer ?
#
loop_
_entity_poly.entity_id
_entity_poly.type
_entity_poly.pdbx_seq_one_letter_code
_entity_poly.pdbx_strand_id
1 'polypeptide(L)'
;MSADQVGVIAARAGEGSDEHYAELAAVATVGQLRTAVKLEPRPDPGPRPEPEPSITKSCDEWGGCYRITLGHHDAAKFDAALAAHREALIAEWKHDHANGEGSSDQRPPLPSTVDALMRLVEAGWDAEATRRPHGQHTTVVAHLDVGQRAATLHLGPLLSDAERRLLTCDATCEVWFERDGQVIGAGRTTRVINRRLRRALEYRDRSCVVPGCGASRGLHAHHLWHWGDGGPTELANLVLVCPYHHRLHHRGVITLTGPADALTVTDEAGRVLSPGSLARPPTGPPPAVPPCPGPTGERADWWWYDPFQPQPPPTNN
;
A
#
# COMPACT_ATOMS: atom_id res chain seq x y z
N MET A 1 59.24 16.14 -26.14
CA MET A 1 58.38 15.42 -25.18
C MET A 1 58.38 13.95 -25.53
N SER A 2 58.39 13.06 -24.54
CA SER A 2 58.23 11.62 -24.76
C SER A 2 56.75 11.26 -24.93
N ALA A 3 56.45 10.13 -25.57
CA ALA A 3 55.08 9.63 -25.75
C ALA A 3 54.34 9.46 -24.41
N ASP A 4 55.06 9.06 -23.36
CA ASP A 4 54.51 8.89 -22.01
C ASP A 4 54.10 10.22 -21.36
N GLN A 5 54.82 11.31 -21.64
CA GLN A 5 54.47 12.66 -21.15
C GLN A 5 53.20 13.18 -21.85
N VAL A 6 53.10 12.98 -23.17
CA VAL A 6 51.90 13.34 -23.95
C VAL A 6 50.68 12.56 -23.48
N GLY A 7 50.84 11.26 -23.20
CA GLY A 7 49.75 10.42 -22.69
C GLY A 7 49.22 10.86 -21.33
N VAL A 8 50.06 11.41 -20.45
CA VAL A 8 49.62 11.94 -19.13
C VAL A 8 48.82 13.23 -19.26
N ILE A 9 49.24 14.12 -20.16
CA ILE A 9 48.59 15.42 -20.38
C ILE A 9 47.24 15.20 -21.07
N ALA A 10 47.22 14.45 -22.18
CA ALA A 10 45.99 14.20 -22.94
C ALA A 10 44.90 13.45 -22.15
N ALA A 11 45.27 12.66 -21.15
CA ALA A 11 44.31 11.87 -20.39
C ALA A 11 43.55 12.68 -19.33
N ARG A 12 44.10 13.80 -18.84
CA ARG A 12 43.59 14.43 -17.61
C ARG A 12 43.77 15.96 -17.49
N ALA A 13 44.48 16.61 -18.40
CA ALA A 13 44.66 18.06 -18.36
C ALA A 13 43.36 18.80 -18.72
N GLY A 14 43.12 19.97 -18.13
CA GLY A 14 41.95 20.79 -18.43
C GLY A 14 41.96 21.37 -19.85
N GLU A 15 40.79 21.67 -20.41
CA GLU A 15 40.68 22.27 -21.75
C GLU A 15 41.38 23.64 -21.78
N GLY A 16 42.32 23.83 -22.74
CA GLY A 16 43.12 25.06 -22.85
C GLY A 16 44.42 25.08 -22.03
N SER A 17 44.78 23.98 -21.37
CA SER A 17 46.03 23.87 -20.58
C SER A 17 47.25 23.35 -21.38
N ASP A 18 47.09 23.13 -22.67
CA ASP A 18 48.09 22.48 -23.54
C ASP A 18 49.43 23.23 -23.58
N GLU A 19 49.40 24.56 -23.69
CA GLU A 19 50.61 25.40 -23.73
C GLU A 19 51.33 25.40 -22.38
N HIS A 20 50.58 25.42 -21.27
CA HIS A 20 51.10 25.37 -19.91
C HIS A 20 51.83 24.04 -19.62
N TYR A 21 51.25 22.91 -20.04
CA TYR A 21 51.87 21.60 -19.83
C TYR A 21 52.97 21.28 -20.85
N ALA A 22 52.98 21.90 -22.03
CA ALA A 22 54.06 21.78 -23.00
C ALA A 22 55.38 22.34 -22.46
N GLU A 23 55.35 23.50 -21.80
CA GLU A 23 56.51 24.08 -21.12
C GLU A 23 56.97 23.22 -19.94
N LEU A 24 56.02 22.76 -19.11
CA LEU A 24 56.34 21.93 -17.95
C LEU A 24 56.93 20.58 -18.35
N ALA A 25 56.45 19.96 -19.43
CA ALA A 25 56.94 18.68 -19.92
C ALA A 25 58.36 18.72 -20.48
N ALA A 26 58.87 19.89 -20.85
CA ALA A 26 60.26 20.05 -21.28
C ALA A 26 61.26 19.85 -20.12
N VAL A 27 60.84 20.08 -18.88
CA VAL A 27 61.70 20.09 -17.68
C VAL A 27 61.25 19.12 -16.57
N ALA A 28 60.05 18.55 -16.68
CA ALA A 28 59.47 17.67 -15.65
C ALA A 28 59.42 16.19 -16.05
N THR A 29 59.64 15.32 -15.06
CA THR A 29 59.45 13.87 -15.21
C THR A 29 57.97 13.50 -15.32
N VAL A 30 57.68 12.30 -15.86
CA VAL A 30 56.30 11.77 -15.97
C VAL A 30 55.58 11.73 -14.60
N GLY A 31 56.31 11.45 -13.51
CA GLY A 31 55.74 11.45 -12.16
C GLY A 31 55.34 12.85 -11.67
N GLN A 32 56.15 13.86 -11.99
CA GLN A 32 55.86 15.27 -11.67
C GLN A 32 54.67 15.80 -12.49
N LEU A 33 54.58 15.45 -13.77
CA LEU A 33 53.43 15.79 -14.62
C LEU A 33 52.14 15.15 -14.11
N ARG A 34 52.16 13.88 -13.69
CA ARG A 34 51.00 13.22 -13.07
C ARG A 34 50.53 13.92 -11.79
N THR A 35 51.47 14.48 -11.03
CA THR A 35 51.17 15.20 -9.80
C THR A 35 50.57 16.56 -10.11
N ALA A 36 51.13 17.30 -11.07
CA ALA A 36 50.63 18.60 -11.52
C ALA A 36 49.18 18.50 -12.04
N VAL A 37 48.91 17.55 -12.94
CA VAL A 37 47.57 17.33 -13.50
C VAL A 37 46.55 16.89 -12.43
N LYS A 38 47.00 16.21 -11.36
CA LYS A 38 46.13 15.83 -10.24
C LYS A 38 45.74 17.02 -9.35
N LEU A 39 46.59 18.05 -9.30
CA LEU A 39 46.37 19.26 -8.50
C LEU A 39 45.55 20.31 -9.24
N GLU A 40 45.30 20.11 -10.53
CA GLU A 40 44.47 21.01 -11.32
C GLU A 40 43.03 21.04 -10.77
N PRO A 41 42.47 22.23 -10.49
CA PRO A 41 41.09 22.36 -10.02
C PRO A 41 40.15 21.79 -11.08
N ARG A 42 39.37 20.77 -10.74
CA ARG A 42 38.37 20.24 -11.65
C ARG A 42 37.32 21.33 -11.92
N PRO A 43 36.87 21.50 -13.18
CA PRO A 43 35.74 22.37 -13.46
C PRO A 43 34.55 21.91 -12.63
N ASP A 44 33.88 22.87 -11.98
CA ASP A 44 32.70 22.60 -11.17
C ASP A 44 31.68 21.90 -12.07
N PRO A 45 31.16 20.71 -11.69
CA PRO A 45 30.10 20.08 -12.46
C PRO A 45 28.98 21.09 -12.64
N GLY A 46 28.68 21.46 -13.89
CA GLY A 46 27.62 22.39 -14.20
C GLY A 46 26.30 22.00 -13.53
N PRO A 47 25.35 22.94 -13.39
CA PRO A 47 24.11 22.71 -12.65
C PRO A 47 23.45 21.41 -13.12
N ARG A 48 23.33 20.46 -12.19
CA ARG A 48 22.68 19.17 -12.44
C ARG A 48 21.21 19.48 -12.79
N PRO A 49 20.67 18.99 -13.92
CA PRO A 49 19.27 19.23 -14.24
C PRO A 49 18.42 18.72 -13.08
N GLU A 50 17.46 19.54 -12.64
CA GLU A 50 16.51 19.12 -11.61
C GLU A 50 15.77 17.87 -12.09
N PRO A 51 15.58 16.86 -11.22
CA PRO A 51 14.88 15.65 -11.61
C PRO A 51 13.46 16.01 -12.03
N GLU A 52 13.11 15.71 -13.27
CA GLU A 52 11.77 15.97 -13.79
C GLU A 52 10.74 15.18 -12.97
N PRO A 53 9.63 15.81 -12.56
CA PRO A 53 8.54 15.10 -11.92
C PRO A 53 8.03 13.98 -12.83
N SER A 54 7.93 12.76 -12.30
CA SER A 54 7.53 11.61 -13.09
C SER A 54 6.74 10.62 -12.26
N ILE A 55 5.89 9.84 -12.94
CA ILE A 55 5.18 8.71 -12.37
C ILE A 55 5.30 7.52 -13.31
N THR A 56 5.84 6.42 -12.81
CA THR A 56 5.96 5.15 -13.56
C THR A 56 5.22 4.04 -12.83
N LYS A 57 4.58 3.15 -13.59
CA LYS A 57 3.83 2.00 -13.08
C LYS A 57 4.43 0.72 -13.63
N SER A 58 4.67 -0.27 -12.77
CA SER A 58 4.91 -1.66 -13.16
C SER A 58 3.82 -2.56 -12.58
N CYS A 59 3.49 -3.66 -13.26
CA CYS A 59 2.48 -4.62 -12.81
C CYS A 59 3.04 -6.03 -12.82
N ASP A 60 2.68 -6.82 -11.83
CA ASP A 60 2.92 -8.26 -11.74
C ASP A 60 1.61 -9.00 -11.38
N GLU A 61 1.70 -10.28 -11.06
CA GLU A 61 0.55 -11.12 -10.68
C GLU A 61 -0.05 -10.78 -9.30
N TRP A 62 0.66 -10.00 -8.47
CA TRP A 62 0.27 -9.65 -7.11
C TRP A 62 -0.26 -8.22 -7.00
N GLY A 63 0.07 -7.34 -7.96
CA GLY A 63 -0.48 -5.99 -8.02
C GLY A 63 0.28 -5.03 -8.94
N GLY A 64 0.12 -3.73 -8.65
CA GLY A 64 0.82 -2.65 -9.34
C GLY A 64 1.73 -1.87 -8.40
N CYS A 65 2.97 -1.62 -8.82
CA CYS A 65 3.92 -0.76 -8.13
C CYS A 65 4.01 0.59 -8.84
N TYR A 66 3.93 1.68 -8.09
CA TYR A 66 4.10 3.04 -8.59
C TYR A 66 5.38 3.64 -8.03
N ARG A 67 6.19 4.25 -8.90
CA ARG A 67 7.33 5.09 -8.51
C ARG A 67 7.02 6.51 -8.93
N ILE A 68 7.05 7.43 -7.95
CA ILE A 68 6.75 8.84 -8.13
C ILE A 68 7.99 9.65 -7.78
N THR A 69 8.39 10.56 -8.66
CA THR A 69 9.43 11.55 -8.44
C THR A 69 8.77 12.91 -8.41
N LEU A 70 9.00 13.67 -7.33
CA LEU A 70 8.44 15.00 -7.12
C LEU A 70 9.56 15.97 -6.76
N GLY A 71 9.40 17.25 -7.14
CA GLY A 71 10.24 18.32 -6.60
C GLY A 71 9.99 18.51 -5.10
N HIS A 72 10.99 19.00 -4.37
CA HIS A 72 10.98 19.10 -2.90
C HIS A 72 9.70 19.73 -2.32
N HIS A 73 9.17 20.79 -2.95
CA HIS A 73 7.97 21.47 -2.49
C HIS A 73 6.71 20.60 -2.61
N ASP A 74 6.54 19.88 -3.71
CA ASP A 74 5.38 19.01 -3.91
C ASP A 74 5.53 17.68 -3.15
N ALA A 75 6.77 17.18 -2.98
CA ALA A 75 7.07 16.08 -2.07
C ALA A 75 6.65 16.42 -0.63
N ALA A 76 7.00 17.61 -0.14
CA ALA A 76 6.62 18.04 1.21
C ALA A 76 5.09 18.12 1.40
N LYS A 77 4.34 18.60 0.39
CA LYS A 77 2.88 18.59 0.43
C LYS A 77 2.32 17.17 0.43
N PHE A 78 2.86 16.28 -0.40
CA PHE A 78 2.46 14.88 -0.49
C PHE A 78 2.67 14.19 0.87
N ASP A 79 3.85 14.35 1.47
CA ASP A 79 4.19 13.79 2.78
C ASP A 79 3.28 14.32 3.88
N ALA A 80 3.02 15.64 3.90
CA ALA A 80 2.13 16.25 4.88
C ALA A 80 0.68 15.75 4.75
N ALA A 81 0.16 15.63 3.52
CA ALA A 81 -1.17 15.08 3.29
C ALA A 81 -1.27 13.62 3.73
N LEU A 82 -0.27 12.81 3.36
CA LEU A 82 -0.20 11.40 3.72
C LEU A 82 -0.12 11.20 5.24
N ALA A 83 0.70 12.00 5.92
CA ALA A 83 0.80 12.01 7.38
C ALA A 83 -0.54 12.38 8.03
N ALA A 84 -1.19 13.46 7.59
CA ALA A 84 -2.48 13.89 8.13
C ALA A 84 -3.58 12.82 7.98
N HIS A 85 -3.69 12.19 6.81
CA HIS A 85 -4.64 11.10 6.58
C HIS A 85 -4.31 9.86 7.43
N ARG A 86 -3.02 9.54 7.62
CA ARG A 86 -2.59 8.44 8.48
C ARG A 86 -2.92 8.71 9.94
N GLU A 87 -2.66 9.90 10.44
CA GLU A 87 -2.98 10.30 11.82
C GLU A 87 -4.49 10.25 12.07
N ALA A 88 -5.30 10.73 11.13
CA ALA A 88 -6.76 10.63 11.19
C ALA A 88 -7.24 9.17 11.23
N LEU A 89 -6.69 8.31 10.38
CA LEU A 89 -6.99 6.87 10.39
C LEU A 89 -6.60 6.22 11.72
N ILE A 90 -5.42 6.56 12.28
CA ILE A 90 -4.98 6.03 13.58
C ILE A 90 -5.89 6.53 14.70
N ALA A 91 -6.32 7.80 14.66
CA ALA A 91 -7.24 8.35 15.66
C ALA A 91 -8.62 7.66 15.61
N GLU A 92 -9.15 7.44 14.41
CA GLU A 92 -10.39 6.67 14.20
C GLU A 92 -10.24 5.23 14.66
N TRP A 93 -9.16 4.55 14.28
CA TRP A 93 -8.86 3.19 14.73
C TRP A 93 -8.78 3.12 16.25
N LYS A 94 -8.08 4.07 16.89
CA LYS A 94 -8.00 4.16 18.36
C LYS A 94 -9.36 4.37 18.98
N HIS A 95 -10.19 5.24 18.42
CA HIS A 95 -11.55 5.50 18.90
C HIS A 95 -12.43 4.25 18.80
N ASP A 96 -12.44 3.61 17.63
CA ASP A 96 -13.22 2.40 17.34
C ASP A 96 -12.79 1.21 18.20
N HIS A 97 -11.55 1.20 18.70
CA HIS A 97 -10.97 0.09 19.44
C HIS A 97 -10.45 0.48 20.84
N ALA A 98 -10.92 1.60 21.40
CA ALA A 98 -10.51 2.09 22.72
C ALA A 98 -11.03 1.20 23.87
N ASN A 99 -12.14 0.49 23.66
CA ASN A 99 -12.88 -0.22 24.70
C ASN A 99 -12.87 -1.75 24.54
N GLY A 100 -12.10 -2.30 23.59
CA GLY A 100 -12.09 -3.74 23.30
C GLY A 100 -11.04 -4.49 24.11
N GLU A 101 -11.44 -5.18 25.18
CA GLU A 101 -10.66 -6.23 25.88
C GLU A 101 -10.55 -7.53 25.05
N GLY A 102 -10.46 -7.41 23.72
CA GLY A 102 -10.42 -8.55 22.79
C GLY A 102 -8.99 -9.04 22.52
N SER A 103 -8.86 -10.34 22.26
CA SER A 103 -7.63 -11.02 21.81
C SER A 103 -6.92 -10.27 20.67
N SER A 104 -5.58 -10.24 20.67
CA SER A 104 -4.76 -9.56 19.66
C SER A 104 -5.03 -10.05 18.22
N ASP A 105 -5.45 -11.31 18.04
CA ASP A 105 -5.58 -11.94 16.73
C ASP A 105 -6.82 -11.51 15.93
N GLN A 106 -7.85 -10.96 16.59
CA GLN A 106 -9.09 -10.51 15.93
C GLN A 106 -9.12 -8.99 15.69
N ARG A 107 -8.12 -8.27 16.21
CA ARG A 107 -8.04 -6.81 16.07
C ARG A 107 -7.37 -6.47 14.74
N PRO A 108 -8.00 -5.66 13.86
CA PRO A 108 -7.35 -5.25 12.62
C PRO A 108 -6.04 -4.51 12.93
N PRO A 109 -4.99 -4.70 12.11
CA PRO A 109 -3.72 -4.03 12.31
C PRO A 109 -3.89 -2.51 12.24
N LEU A 110 -2.93 -1.78 12.83
CA LEU A 110 -2.89 -0.33 12.70
C LEU A 110 -2.87 0.09 11.21
N PRO A 111 -3.60 1.16 10.83
CA PRO A 111 -3.60 1.65 9.46
C PRO A 111 -2.18 1.96 8.95
N SER A 112 -1.88 1.45 7.77
CA SER A 112 -0.60 1.62 7.09
C SER A 112 -0.54 2.94 6.31
N THR A 113 0.65 3.29 5.83
CA THR A 113 0.84 4.42 4.91
C THR A 113 0.09 4.21 3.59
N VAL A 114 -0.07 2.96 3.15
CA VAL A 114 -0.85 2.63 1.95
C VAL A 114 -2.34 2.94 2.18
N ASP A 115 -2.88 2.61 3.36
CA ASP A 115 -4.28 2.94 3.69
C ASP A 115 -4.50 4.46 3.72
N ALA A 116 -3.52 5.23 4.20
CA ALA A 116 -3.56 6.69 4.17
C ALA A 116 -3.55 7.25 2.73
N LEU A 117 -2.72 6.67 1.85
CA LEU A 117 -2.68 7.07 0.43
C LEU A 117 -4.01 6.78 -0.26
N MET A 118 -4.60 5.59 -0.03
CA MET A 118 -5.90 5.24 -0.61
C MET A 118 -7.01 6.16 -0.09
N ARG A 119 -7.02 6.49 1.21
CA ARG A 119 -7.96 7.46 1.78
C ARG A 119 -7.82 8.85 1.15
N LEU A 120 -6.60 9.30 0.86
CA LEU A 120 -6.35 10.56 0.16
C LEU A 120 -6.94 10.54 -1.26
N VAL A 121 -6.77 9.44 -2.00
CA VAL A 121 -7.34 9.25 -3.34
C VAL A 121 -8.87 9.27 -3.29
N GLU A 122 -9.47 8.52 -2.36
CA GLU A 122 -10.92 8.46 -2.15
C GLU A 122 -11.51 9.83 -1.79
N ALA A 123 -10.86 10.58 -0.89
CA ALA A 123 -11.29 11.93 -0.53
C ALA A 123 -11.26 12.90 -1.73
N GLY A 124 -10.25 12.79 -2.59
CA GLY A 124 -10.17 13.56 -3.83
C GLY A 124 -11.31 13.21 -4.80
N TRP A 125 -11.65 11.93 -4.90
CA TRP A 125 -12.77 11.45 -5.69
C TRP A 125 -14.10 12.00 -5.19
N ASP A 126 -14.38 11.87 -3.89
CA ASP A 126 -15.63 12.34 -3.28
C ASP A 126 -15.83 13.84 -3.46
N ALA A 127 -14.73 14.61 -3.35
CA ALA A 127 -14.75 16.05 -3.58
C ALA A 127 -15.05 16.40 -5.05
N GLU A 128 -14.53 15.66 -6.03
CA GLU A 128 -14.85 15.87 -7.44
C GLU A 128 -16.28 15.41 -7.78
N ALA A 129 -16.70 14.26 -7.27
CA ALA A 129 -18.05 13.72 -7.42
C ALA A 129 -19.11 14.71 -6.89
N THR A 130 -18.83 15.36 -5.76
CA THR A 130 -19.70 16.40 -5.19
C THR A 130 -19.74 17.66 -6.08
N ARG A 131 -18.61 18.04 -6.69
CA ARG A 131 -18.51 19.22 -7.57
C ARG A 131 -19.12 18.98 -8.95
N ARG A 132 -19.12 17.75 -9.47
CA ARG A 132 -19.66 17.39 -10.79
C ARG A 132 -20.57 16.16 -10.70
N PRO A 133 -21.85 16.30 -10.33
CA PRO A 133 -22.78 15.18 -10.18
C PRO A 133 -23.01 14.34 -11.46
N HIS A 134 -22.64 14.87 -12.63
CA HIS A 134 -22.78 14.24 -13.94
C HIS A 134 -21.50 14.28 -14.78
N GLY A 135 -20.36 14.75 -14.22
CA GLY A 135 -19.08 14.64 -14.90
C GLY A 135 -18.71 13.15 -14.95
N GLN A 136 -18.34 12.64 -16.13
CA GLN A 136 -17.91 11.24 -16.26
C GLN A 136 -16.81 10.98 -15.22
N HIS A 137 -17.16 10.24 -14.18
CA HIS A 137 -16.20 9.71 -13.23
C HIS A 137 -15.17 8.90 -14.03
N THR A 138 -13.88 9.05 -13.73
CA THR A 138 -12.90 8.02 -14.10
C THR A 138 -13.13 6.83 -13.18
N THR A 139 -14.28 6.18 -13.35
CA THR A 139 -14.63 4.99 -12.60
C THR A 139 -13.63 3.92 -12.96
N VAL A 140 -13.12 3.15 -11.98
CA VAL A 140 -12.38 1.93 -12.29
C VAL A 140 -13.30 1.08 -13.15
N VAL A 141 -13.01 0.96 -14.45
CA VAL A 141 -13.79 0.13 -15.35
C VAL A 141 -13.24 -1.28 -15.22
N ALA A 142 -14.07 -2.23 -14.81
CA ALA A 142 -13.72 -3.64 -14.81
C ALA A 142 -14.45 -4.33 -15.96
N HIS A 143 -13.69 -4.99 -16.83
CA HIS A 143 -14.25 -5.84 -17.88
C HIS A 143 -14.46 -7.22 -17.32
N LEU A 144 -15.70 -7.68 -17.26
CA LEU A 144 -16.09 -8.98 -16.74
C LEU A 144 -16.51 -9.87 -17.90
N ASP A 145 -15.71 -10.90 -18.20
CA ASP A 145 -16.09 -11.92 -19.17
C ASP A 145 -17.05 -12.91 -18.50
N VAL A 146 -18.29 -12.93 -19.00
CA VAL A 146 -19.37 -13.75 -18.43
C VAL A 146 -19.18 -15.25 -18.74
N GLY A 147 -18.52 -15.58 -19.86
CA GLY A 147 -18.27 -16.96 -20.26
C GLY A 147 -17.10 -17.58 -19.49
N GLN A 148 -16.06 -16.80 -19.22
CA GLN A 148 -14.82 -17.26 -18.58
C GLN A 148 -14.78 -17.00 -17.06
N ARG A 149 -15.76 -16.25 -16.52
CA ARG A 149 -15.77 -15.76 -15.12
C ARG A 149 -14.50 -14.97 -14.75
N ALA A 150 -13.84 -14.39 -15.74
CA ALA A 150 -12.61 -13.62 -15.60
C ALA A 150 -12.94 -12.13 -15.53
N ALA A 151 -12.12 -11.34 -14.81
CA ALA A 151 -12.23 -9.89 -14.87
C ALA A 151 -10.88 -9.22 -15.06
N THR A 152 -10.82 -8.15 -15.85
CA THR A 152 -9.64 -7.30 -16.00
C THR A 152 -9.98 -5.87 -15.63
N LEU A 153 -8.99 -5.12 -15.16
CA LEU A 153 -9.14 -3.66 -15.08
C LEU A 153 -8.93 -3.06 -16.48
N HIS A 154 -9.66 -1.99 -16.80
CA HIS A 154 -9.46 -1.26 -18.04
C HIS A 154 -8.02 -0.75 -18.14
N LEU A 155 -7.26 -1.27 -19.13
CA LEU A 155 -5.82 -1.04 -19.28
C LEU A 155 -4.98 -1.51 -18.07
N GLY A 156 -5.47 -2.52 -17.34
CA GLY A 156 -4.81 -3.10 -16.19
C GLY A 156 -4.74 -4.63 -16.24
N PRO A 157 -4.19 -5.25 -15.19
CA PRO A 157 -3.97 -6.69 -15.17
C PRO A 157 -5.30 -7.47 -15.08
N LEU A 158 -5.20 -8.77 -15.38
CA LEU A 158 -6.22 -9.75 -15.01
C LEU A 158 -6.33 -9.81 -13.49
N LEU A 159 -7.55 -9.79 -12.98
CA LEU A 159 -7.86 -9.89 -11.57
C LEU A 159 -7.96 -11.35 -11.14
N SER A 160 -7.47 -11.65 -9.94
CA SER A 160 -7.81 -12.91 -9.27
C SER A 160 -9.30 -12.99 -8.96
N ASP A 161 -9.82 -14.21 -8.70
CA ASP A 161 -11.23 -14.38 -8.33
C ASP A 161 -11.60 -13.61 -7.05
N ALA A 162 -10.66 -13.54 -6.09
CA ALA A 162 -10.81 -12.79 -4.85
C ALA A 162 -10.94 -11.28 -5.10
N GLU A 163 -10.07 -10.70 -5.94
CA GLU A 163 -10.13 -9.27 -6.29
C GLU A 163 -11.39 -8.94 -7.09
N ARG A 164 -11.75 -9.79 -8.05
CA ARG A 164 -12.99 -9.67 -8.81
C ARG A 164 -14.21 -9.67 -7.90
N ARG A 165 -14.30 -10.60 -6.95
CA ARG A 165 -15.42 -10.68 -5.99
C ARG A 165 -15.43 -9.48 -5.05
N LEU A 166 -14.27 -9.06 -4.52
CA LEU A 166 -14.12 -7.90 -3.66
C LEU A 166 -14.57 -6.60 -4.34
N LEU A 167 -14.07 -6.33 -5.54
CA LEU A 167 -14.39 -5.10 -6.30
C LEU A 167 -15.88 -5.01 -6.64
N THR A 168 -16.56 -6.15 -6.75
CA THR A 168 -17.94 -6.19 -7.19
C THR A 168 -18.95 -6.29 -6.03
N CYS A 169 -18.51 -6.40 -4.77
CA CYS A 169 -19.40 -6.46 -3.59
C CYS A 169 -20.10 -5.12 -3.25
N ASP A 170 -19.41 -3.98 -3.35
CA ASP A 170 -19.94 -2.66 -2.95
C ASP A 170 -19.85 -1.64 -4.12
N ALA A 171 -19.95 -2.16 -5.35
CA ALA A 171 -19.52 -1.56 -6.61
C ALA A 171 -19.64 -0.02 -6.70
N THR A 172 -18.55 0.69 -6.38
CA THR A 172 -18.27 2.06 -6.83
C THR A 172 -17.62 2.08 -8.22
N CYS A 173 -17.44 0.90 -8.83
CA CYS A 173 -16.82 0.68 -10.14
C CYS A 173 -17.88 0.48 -11.27
N GLU A 174 -17.49 0.77 -12.52
CA GLU A 174 -18.33 0.59 -13.70
C GLU A 174 -17.93 -0.76 -14.31
N VAL A 175 -18.89 -1.68 -14.40
CA VAL A 175 -18.61 -3.04 -14.88
C VAL A 175 -19.13 -3.17 -16.31
N TRP A 176 -18.21 -3.45 -17.22
CA TRP A 176 -18.52 -3.78 -18.60
C TRP A 176 -18.60 -5.29 -18.73
N PHE A 177 -19.75 -5.79 -19.15
CA PHE A 177 -19.95 -7.20 -19.39
C PHE A 177 -19.47 -7.51 -20.79
N GLU A 178 -18.54 -8.45 -20.89
CA GLU A 178 -17.98 -8.91 -22.14
C GLU A 178 -18.26 -10.40 -22.35
N ARG A 179 -18.27 -10.80 -23.61
CA ARG A 179 -18.25 -12.20 -24.04
C ARG A 179 -17.39 -12.28 -25.29
N ASP A 180 -16.37 -13.14 -25.27
CA ASP A 180 -15.45 -13.33 -26.39
C ASP A 180 -14.81 -12.01 -26.87
N GLY A 181 -14.49 -11.12 -25.91
CA GLY A 181 -13.91 -9.80 -26.19
C GLY A 181 -14.88 -8.77 -26.79
N GLN A 182 -16.18 -9.06 -26.85
CA GLN A 182 -17.21 -8.10 -27.23
C GLN A 182 -18.01 -7.63 -26.02
N VAL A 183 -18.11 -6.32 -25.84
CA VAL A 183 -18.99 -5.70 -24.83
C VAL A 183 -20.44 -6.01 -25.18
N ILE A 184 -21.07 -6.87 -24.38
CA ILE A 184 -22.48 -7.26 -24.51
C ILE A 184 -23.41 -6.34 -23.71
N GLY A 185 -22.84 -5.53 -22.81
CA GLY A 185 -23.56 -4.48 -22.12
C GLY A 185 -22.69 -3.76 -21.09
N ALA A 186 -22.93 -2.45 -20.92
CA ALA A 186 -22.40 -1.69 -19.80
C ALA A 186 -23.53 -1.50 -18.78
N GLY A 187 -23.40 -2.12 -17.61
CA GLY A 187 -24.45 -2.05 -16.59
C GLY A 187 -24.18 -0.96 -15.56
N ARG A 188 -25.07 0.04 -15.46
CA ARG A 188 -25.20 0.92 -14.27
C ARG A 188 -26.40 0.58 -13.36
N THR A 189 -27.20 -0.42 -13.70
CA THR A 189 -28.53 -0.56 -13.12
C THR A 189 -28.56 -1.49 -11.90
N THR A 190 -28.66 -0.85 -10.72
CA THR A 190 -29.00 -1.39 -9.38
C THR A 190 -28.13 -2.55 -8.86
N ARG A 191 -26.84 -2.28 -8.67
CA ARG A 191 -25.99 -3.11 -7.78
C ARG A 191 -25.22 -2.29 -6.75
N VAL A 192 -25.23 -0.96 -6.92
CA VAL A 192 -24.87 0.00 -5.87
C VAL A 192 -25.91 -0.08 -4.77
N ILE A 193 -25.44 -0.31 -3.55
CA ILE A 193 -26.30 -0.31 -2.37
C ILE A 193 -26.83 1.11 -2.20
N ASN A 194 -28.11 1.28 -2.51
CA ASN A 194 -28.72 2.60 -2.53
C ASN A 194 -28.66 3.24 -1.12
N ARG A 195 -28.75 4.57 -1.07
CA ARG A 195 -28.62 5.32 0.20
C ARG A 195 -29.60 4.87 1.29
N ARG A 196 -30.81 4.42 0.93
CA ARG A 196 -31.81 3.94 1.89
C ARG A 196 -31.37 2.61 2.51
N LEU A 197 -30.93 1.67 1.68
CA LEU A 197 -30.43 0.38 2.11
C LEU A 197 -29.13 0.51 2.91
N ARG A 198 -28.23 1.41 2.49
CA ARG A 198 -27.01 1.76 3.23
C ARG A 198 -27.33 2.27 4.64
N ARG A 199 -28.28 3.21 4.77
CA ARG A 199 -28.72 3.70 6.08
C ARG A 199 -29.36 2.61 6.96
N ALA A 200 -30.12 1.71 6.35
CA ALA A 200 -30.71 0.57 7.06
C ALA A 200 -29.62 -0.39 7.57
N LEU A 201 -28.58 -0.63 6.76
CA LEU A 201 -27.40 -1.38 7.16
C LEU A 201 -26.65 -0.70 8.30
N GLU A 202 -26.36 0.60 8.21
CA GLU A 202 -25.68 1.36 9.28
C GLU A 202 -26.48 1.44 10.59
N TYR A 203 -27.80 1.34 10.50
CA TYR A 203 -28.67 1.25 11.67
C TYR A 203 -28.60 -0.12 12.33
N ARG A 204 -28.64 -1.21 11.54
CA ARG A 204 -28.60 -2.60 12.03
C ARG A 204 -27.19 -2.99 12.50
N ASP A 205 -26.20 -2.74 11.65
CA ASP A 205 -24.80 -3.09 11.82
C ASP A 205 -24.04 -1.86 12.32
N ARG A 206 -24.06 -1.65 13.64
CA ARG A 206 -23.42 -0.48 14.29
C ARG A 206 -21.89 -0.50 14.18
N SER A 207 -21.32 -1.67 13.91
CA SER A 207 -19.90 -1.92 13.68
C SER A 207 -19.75 -3.06 12.69
N CYS A 208 -18.52 -3.36 12.30
CA CYS A 208 -18.17 -4.56 11.55
C CYS A 208 -18.78 -5.81 12.22
N VAL A 209 -19.47 -6.64 11.43
CA VAL A 209 -20.17 -7.84 11.93
C VAL A 209 -19.25 -8.98 12.38
N VAL A 210 -17.95 -8.89 12.08
CA VAL A 210 -16.98 -9.88 12.56
C VAL A 210 -16.84 -9.77 14.09
N PRO A 211 -17.05 -10.88 14.83
CA PRO A 211 -16.95 -10.88 16.29
C PRO A 211 -15.63 -10.29 16.79
N GLY A 212 -15.71 -9.43 17.81
CA GLY A 212 -14.55 -8.78 18.42
C GLY A 212 -14.03 -7.53 17.66
N CYS A 213 -14.55 -7.25 16.46
CA CYS A 213 -14.17 -6.04 15.72
C CYS A 213 -14.98 -4.82 16.16
N GLY A 214 -14.29 -3.75 16.58
CA GLY A 214 -14.91 -2.49 17.01
C GLY A 214 -15.06 -1.44 15.90
N ALA A 215 -14.60 -1.72 14.68
CA ALA A 215 -14.64 -0.76 13.56
C ALA A 215 -16.08 -0.29 13.29
N SER A 216 -16.32 1.02 13.39
CA SER A 216 -17.64 1.63 13.22
C SER A 216 -17.72 2.54 12.00
N ARG A 217 -16.56 2.87 11.41
CA ARG A 217 -16.43 3.77 10.25
C ARG A 217 -15.78 3.05 9.07
N GLY A 218 -16.00 3.60 7.87
CA GLY A 218 -15.39 3.08 6.63
C GLY A 218 -15.83 1.65 6.30
N LEU A 219 -17.02 1.23 6.72
CA LEU A 219 -17.52 -0.13 6.50
C LEU A 219 -17.93 -0.33 5.04
N HIS A 220 -17.57 -1.46 4.47
CA HIS A 220 -18.02 -1.91 3.17
C HIS A 220 -19.24 -2.79 3.36
N ALA A 221 -20.21 -2.69 2.46
CA ALA A 221 -21.31 -3.63 2.45
C ALA A 221 -20.96 -4.86 1.61
N HIS A 222 -21.32 -6.02 2.11
CA HIS A 222 -20.93 -7.32 1.57
C HIS A 222 -22.14 -8.22 1.41
N HIS A 223 -22.27 -8.85 0.23
CA HIS A 223 -23.30 -9.84 -0.04
C HIS A 223 -22.91 -11.23 0.50
N LEU A 224 -23.75 -11.81 1.36
CA LEU A 224 -23.57 -13.15 1.91
C LEU A 224 -23.72 -14.23 0.82
N TRP A 225 -24.78 -14.14 0.02
CA TRP A 225 -24.82 -14.75 -1.30
C TRP A 225 -24.32 -13.72 -2.30
N HIS A 226 -23.11 -13.92 -2.82
CA HIS A 226 -22.49 -13.00 -3.77
C HIS A 226 -23.41 -12.71 -4.96
N TRP A 227 -23.49 -11.45 -5.37
CA TRP A 227 -24.34 -11.02 -6.48
C TRP A 227 -23.99 -11.75 -7.79
N GLY A 228 -22.70 -12.06 -8.01
CA GLY A 228 -22.22 -12.74 -9.21
C GLY A 228 -22.68 -14.19 -9.28
N ASP A 229 -23.08 -14.74 -8.15
CA ASP A 229 -23.68 -16.06 -8.03
C ASP A 229 -25.23 -15.97 -7.97
N GLY A 230 -25.82 -14.79 -8.20
CA GLY A 230 -27.27 -14.55 -8.24
C GLY A 230 -27.90 -13.98 -6.97
N GLY A 231 -27.10 -13.61 -5.96
CA GLY A 231 -27.62 -13.10 -4.69
C GLY A 231 -28.29 -11.72 -4.80
N PRO A 232 -29.40 -11.47 -4.08
CA PRO A 232 -30.14 -10.21 -4.15
C PRO A 232 -29.43 -9.08 -3.37
N THR A 233 -29.58 -7.83 -3.82
CA THR A 233 -29.10 -6.63 -3.11
C THR A 233 -30.17 -6.14 -2.14
N GLU A 234 -30.34 -6.86 -1.03
CA GLU A 234 -31.36 -6.63 -0.02
C GLU A 234 -30.79 -6.74 1.39
N LEU A 235 -31.47 -6.14 2.37
CA LEU A 235 -30.98 -6.04 3.74
C LEU A 235 -30.66 -7.41 4.34
N ALA A 236 -31.46 -8.43 4.04
CA ALA A 236 -31.28 -9.80 4.55
C ALA A 236 -30.04 -10.52 3.99
N ASN A 237 -29.52 -10.07 2.84
CA ASN A 237 -28.37 -10.67 2.17
C ASN A 237 -27.10 -9.82 2.28
N LEU A 238 -27.18 -8.66 2.93
CA LEU A 238 -26.06 -7.73 3.06
C LEU A 238 -25.63 -7.62 4.51
N VAL A 239 -24.33 -7.41 4.74
CA VAL A 239 -23.76 -7.09 6.06
C VAL A 239 -22.66 -6.03 5.93
N LEU A 240 -22.41 -5.26 6.99
CA LEU A 240 -21.29 -4.31 7.04
C LEU A 240 -20.03 -4.96 7.61
N VAL A 241 -18.95 -4.91 6.84
CA VAL A 241 -17.62 -5.42 7.19
C VAL A 241 -16.56 -4.33 7.02
N CYS A 242 -15.57 -4.26 7.89
CA CYS A 242 -14.46 -3.32 7.69
C CYS A 242 -13.58 -3.76 6.51
N PRO A 243 -12.79 -2.86 5.90
CA PRO A 243 -11.97 -3.19 4.73
C PRO A 243 -11.00 -4.35 4.97
N TYR A 244 -10.48 -4.47 6.20
CA TYR A 244 -9.60 -5.56 6.62
C TYR A 244 -10.31 -6.92 6.55
N HIS A 245 -11.43 -7.07 7.28
CA HIS A 245 -12.18 -8.33 7.29
C HIS A 245 -12.82 -8.65 5.94
N HIS A 246 -13.19 -7.63 5.16
CA HIS A 246 -13.68 -7.83 3.80
C HIS A 246 -12.61 -8.48 2.91
N ARG A 247 -11.35 -8.02 3.00
CA ARG A 247 -10.21 -8.64 2.29
C ARG A 247 -9.95 -10.07 2.79
N LEU A 248 -9.97 -10.30 4.11
CA LEU A 248 -9.77 -11.65 4.67
C LEU A 248 -10.84 -12.63 4.18
N HIS A 249 -12.09 -12.20 4.08
CA HIS A 249 -13.17 -13.03 3.56
C HIS A 249 -12.92 -13.45 2.12
N HIS A 250 -12.60 -12.49 1.23
CA HIS A 250 -12.34 -12.81 -0.18
C HIS A 250 -11.05 -13.62 -0.39
N ARG A 251 -10.10 -13.55 0.55
CA ARG A 251 -8.90 -14.40 0.57
C ARG A 251 -9.14 -15.80 1.15
N GLY A 252 -10.34 -16.09 1.67
CA GLY A 252 -10.68 -17.37 2.30
C GLY A 252 -10.11 -17.57 3.71
N VAL A 253 -9.54 -16.52 4.32
CA VAL A 253 -8.97 -16.58 5.68
C VAL A 253 -10.09 -16.62 6.73
N ILE A 254 -11.21 -15.97 6.44
CA ILE A 254 -12.45 -16.07 7.22
C ILE A 254 -13.62 -16.36 6.29
N THR A 255 -14.67 -16.98 6.80
CA THR A 255 -15.91 -17.26 6.04
C THR A 255 -17.11 -16.67 6.77
N LEU A 256 -17.97 -15.95 6.04
CA LEU A 256 -19.21 -15.35 6.52
C LEU A 256 -20.37 -16.25 6.05
N THR A 257 -21.06 -16.93 6.95
CA THR A 257 -22.16 -17.86 6.61
C THR A 257 -23.40 -17.61 7.44
N GLY A 258 -24.56 -18.04 6.94
CA GLY A 258 -25.85 -17.85 7.60
C GLY A 258 -26.59 -16.58 7.13
N PRO A 259 -27.79 -16.33 7.66
CA PRO A 259 -28.56 -15.12 7.35
C PRO A 259 -27.98 -13.90 8.08
N ALA A 260 -28.25 -12.69 7.58
CA ALA A 260 -27.63 -11.47 8.12
C ALA A 260 -27.98 -11.18 9.60
N ASP A 261 -29.08 -11.72 10.12
CA ASP A 261 -29.51 -11.60 11.52
C ASP A 261 -28.95 -12.70 12.45
N ALA A 262 -28.40 -13.78 11.90
CA ALA A 262 -27.78 -14.89 12.63
C ALA A 262 -26.45 -15.31 11.98
N LEU A 263 -25.63 -14.31 11.64
CA LEU A 263 -24.37 -14.50 10.94
C LEU A 263 -23.38 -15.31 11.79
N THR A 264 -22.79 -16.34 11.18
CA THR A 264 -21.68 -17.12 11.73
C THR A 264 -20.41 -16.79 10.98
N VAL A 265 -19.35 -16.46 11.72
CA VAL A 265 -18.03 -16.19 11.14
C VAL A 265 -17.08 -17.29 11.57
N THR A 266 -16.41 -17.94 10.62
CA THR A 266 -15.41 -18.96 10.89
C THR A 266 -14.04 -18.55 10.37
N ASP A 267 -12.98 -19.10 10.94
CA ASP A 267 -11.64 -19.04 10.36
C ASP A 267 -11.46 -20.06 9.21
N GLU A 268 -10.26 -20.09 8.62
CA GLU A 268 -9.87 -21.02 7.56
C GLU A 268 -9.97 -22.51 7.98
N ALA A 269 -9.90 -22.81 9.28
CA ALA A 269 -10.03 -24.15 9.83
C ALA A 269 -11.50 -24.51 10.18
N GLY A 270 -12.46 -23.63 9.87
CA GLY A 270 -13.88 -23.81 10.15
C GLY A 270 -14.27 -23.60 11.62
N ARG A 271 -13.38 -23.04 12.45
CA ARG A 271 -13.67 -22.75 13.86
C ARG A 271 -14.46 -21.45 13.95
N VAL A 272 -15.55 -21.46 14.70
CA VAL A 272 -16.40 -20.28 14.90
C VAL A 272 -15.64 -19.23 15.70
N LEU A 273 -15.52 -18.02 15.14
CA LEU A 273 -14.98 -16.87 15.83
C LEU A 273 -16.00 -16.41 16.88
N SER A 274 -15.51 -16.18 18.10
CA SER A 274 -16.31 -15.62 19.18
C SER A 274 -15.65 -14.34 19.67
N PRO A 275 -16.45 -13.36 20.16
CA PRO A 275 -15.92 -12.11 20.69
C PRO A 275 -15.19 -12.31 22.05
N GLY A 276 -15.24 -13.51 22.61
CA GLY A 276 -14.55 -13.85 23.85
C GLY A 276 -13.05 -14.02 23.63
N SER A 277 -12.26 -13.50 24.57
CA SER A 277 -10.83 -13.79 24.62
C SER A 277 -10.62 -15.31 24.81
N LEU A 278 -9.80 -15.92 23.95
CA LEU A 278 -9.28 -17.28 24.20
C LEU A 278 -8.32 -17.32 25.40
N ALA A 279 -7.88 -16.15 25.88
CA ALA A 279 -7.16 -16.06 27.14
C ALA A 279 -8.13 -16.33 28.29
N ARG A 280 -8.09 -17.56 28.81
CA ARG A 280 -8.63 -17.84 30.13
C ARG A 280 -7.85 -16.97 31.13
N PRO A 281 -8.51 -16.17 31.98
CA PRO A 281 -7.85 -15.59 33.14
C PRO A 281 -7.16 -16.74 33.88
N PRO A 282 -5.86 -16.63 34.22
CA PRO A 282 -5.19 -17.67 34.96
C PRO A 282 -5.98 -17.94 36.25
N THR A 283 -6.57 -19.14 36.34
CA THR A 283 -7.33 -19.57 37.53
C THR A 283 -6.42 -20.01 38.66
N GLY A 284 -5.11 -20.16 38.39
CA GLY A 284 -4.09 -20.41 39.39
C GLY A 284 -3.52 -19.11 39.95
N PRO A 285 -2.95 -19.15 41.17
CA PRO A 285 -2.13 -18.04 41.64
C PRO A 285 -1.03 -17.74 40.61
N PRO A 286 -0.63 -16.47 40.42
CA PRO A 286 0.50 -16.14 39.58
C PRO A 286 1.70 -16.99 40.02
N PRO A 287 2.50 -17.53 39.08
CA PRO A 287 3.69 -18.28 39.45
C PRO A 287 4.53 -17.43 40.39
N ALA A 288 5.11 -18.06 41.42
CA ALA A 288 6.05 -17.39 42.31
C ALA A 288 7.33 -17.09 41.53
N VAL A 289 7.29 -16.03 40.73
CA VAL A 289 8.45 -15.52 40.00
C VAL A 289 9.19 -14.61 40.98
N PRO A 290 10.48 -14.86 41.28
CA PRO A 290 11.27 -13.90 42.03
C PRO A 290 11.23 -12.54 41.31
N PRO A 291 11.22 -11.41 42.04
CA PRO A 291 11.18 -10.10 41.42
C PRO A 291 12.28 -10.01 40.37
N CYS A 292 11.91 -9.61 39.15
CA CYS A 292 12.87 -9.41 38.08
C CYS A 292 13.99 -8.53 38.63
N PRO A 293 15.22 -9.05 38.77
CA PRO A 293 16.34 -8.21 39.13
C PRO A 293 16.45 -7.24 37.95
N GLY A 294 16.05 -5.99 38.17
CA GLY A 294 16.12 -4.97 37.13
C GLY A 294 17.51 -4.93 36.50
N PRO A 295 17.67 -4.28 35.35
CA PRO A 295 18.98 -4.21 34.70
C PRO A 295 20.04 -3.76 35.71
N THR A 296 21.13 -4.52 35.83
CA THR A 296 22.21 -4.36 36.83
C THR A 296 22.98 -3.05 36.69
N GLY A 297 22.59 -2.18 35.76
CA GLY A 297 23.26 -0.91 35.45
C GLY A 297 24.55 -1.09 34.64
N GLU A 298 24.91 -2.32 34.30
CA GLU A 298 26.06 -2.62 33.46
C GLU A 298 25.81 -2.12 32.02
N ARG A 299 26.83 -1.53 31.40
CA ARG A 299 26.76 -1.17 29.98
C ARG A 299 26.68 -2.46 29.18
N ALA A 300 25.76 -2.53 28.23
CA ALA A 300 25.70 -3.65 27.29
C ALA A 300 27.02 -3.71 26.52
N ASP A 301 27.84 -4.72 26.81
CA ASP A 301 29.03 -5.02 26.02
C ASP A 301 28.59 -5.79 24.76
N TRP A 302 28.53 -5.07 23.66
CA TRP A 302 28.07 -5.54 22.34
C TRP A 302 29.03 -6.53 21.65
N TRP A 303 30.03 -7.07 22.35
CA TRP A 303 31.13 -7.86 21.76
C TRP A 303 30.72 -9.21 21.16
N TRP A 304 29.52 -9.70 21.48
CA TRP A 304 28.91 -10.92 20.90
C TRP A 304 27.75 -10.62 19.96
N TYR A 305 27.37 -9.35 19.81
CA TYR A 305 26.28 -8.93 18.94
C TYR A 305 26.84 -8.27 17.69
N ASP A 306 26.78 -9.00 16.58
CA ASP A 306 26.99 -8.42 15.25
C ASP A 306 25.66 -7.82 14.76
N PRO A 307 25.55 -6.49 14.60
CA PRO A 307 24.34 -5.88 14.07
C PRO A 307 24.08 -6.39 12.65
N PHE A 308 22.83 -6.74 12.36
CA PHE A 308 22.42 -7.17 11.03
C PHE A 308 22.77 -6.09 9.98
N GLN A 309 23.71 -6.40 9.09
CA GLN A 309 24.03 -5.57 7.93
C GLN A 309 23.30 -6.13 6.71
N PRO A 310 22.28 -5.44 6.17
CA PRO A 310 21.62 -5.87 4.95
C PRO A 310 22.62 -5.86 3.78
N GLN A 311 22.69 -6.96 3.02
CA GLN A 311 23.55 -7.02 1.84
C GLN A 311 23.07 -6.01 0.78
N PRO A 312 23.97 -5.24 0.15
CA PRO A 312 23.61 -4.42 -0.99
C PRO A 312 23.10 -5.32 -2.13
N PRO A 313 22.10 -4.87 -2.90
CA PRO A 313 21.56 -5.66 -4.01
C PRO A 313 22.68 -5.96 -5.01
N PRO A 314 22.66 -7.13 -5.67
CA PRO A 314 23.68 -7.49 -6.65
C PRO A 314 23.69 -6.45 -7.76
N THR A 315 24.88 -5.91 -8.04
CA THR A 315 25.11 -5.07 -9.21
C THR A 315 24.93 -5.94 -10.45
N ASN A 316 23.87 -5.69 -11.22
CA ASN A 316 23.79 -6.23 -12.59
C ASN A 316 24.94 -5.62 -13.40
N ASN A 317 25.72 -6.50 -14.03
CA ASN A 317 26.86 -6.20 -14.90
C ASN A 317 26.54 -5.19 -16.00
#